data_AF-A0A5E4F702-F1
#
_entry.id   AF-A0A5E4F702-F1
#
_cell.length_a   1.000
_cell.length_b   1.000
_cell.length_c   1.000
_cell.angle_alpha   90.00
_cell.angle_beta   90.00
_cell.angle_gamma   90.00
#
_symmetry.space_group_name_H-M   'P 1'
#
loop_
_entity.id
_entity.type
_entity.pdbx_description
1 polymer ?
#
loop_
_entity_poly.entity_id
_entity_poly.type
_entity_poly.pdbx_seq_one_letter_code
_entity_poly.pdbx_strand_id
1 'polypeptide(L)'
;MIAQQSPRRGEKSSSILKLIGAKGEKETRKKEPQPLELKIEQELPQSAKCLMDCEAADILQGIQEQIILLSKDPTIKIPVSFDKGLQYTKRTSHYTNPQSVRKVLETLTKYGVSDGEISVIANVCPETTDEVFALVPSLKVE
;
A
#
# COMPACT_ATOMS: atom_id res chain seq x y z
N MET A 1 49.09 -8.18 27.53
CA MET A 1 48.85 -6.78 27.94
C MET A 1 49.44 -5.86 26.87
N ILE A 2 48.63 -4.87 26.45
CA ILE A 2 48.96 -3.64 25.72
C ILE A 2 49.04 -3.73 24.18
N ALA A 3 48.38 -2.72 23.58
CA ALA A 3 47.86 -2.61 22.23
C ALA A 3 48.83 -1.95 21.23
N GLN A 4 48.40 -2.06 19.98
CA GLN A 4 48.98 -1.56 18.74
C GLN A 4 49.13 -0.03 18.67
N GLN A 5 50.16 0.42 17.94
CA GLN A 5 50.03 1.49 16.93
C GLN A 5 51.17 1.41 15.92
N SER A 6 50.87 1.49 14.63
CA SER A 6 51.83 1.81 13.56
C SER A 6 51.10 2.41 12.34
N PRO A 7 51.68 3.42 11.67
CA PRO A 7 50.99 4.27 10.70
C PRO A 7 51.22 3.85 9.24
N ARG A 8 50.31 4.26 8.35
CA ARG A 8 50.50 4.28 6.88
C ARG A 8 49.82 5.53 6.34
N ARG A 9 50.26 6.22 5.28
CA ARG A 9 51.47 6.27 4.46
C ARG A 9 51.18 7.48 3.55
N GLY A 10 52.06 8.47 3.53
CA GLY A 10 52.00 9.58 2.57
C GLY A 10 52.61 9.20 1.23
N GLU A 11 52.59 10.17 0.30
CA GLU A 11 53.08 10.19 -1.10
C GLU A 11 52.02 9.82 -2.17
N LYS A 12 51.81 10.54 -3.28
CA LYS A 12 52.62 11.56 -4.00
C LYS A 12 51.73 12.35 -4.99
N SER A 13 52.17 13.57 -5.33
CA SER A 13 51.65 14.48 -6.37
C SER A 13 51.61 13.88 -7.79
N SER A 14 50.71 14.40 -8.66
CA SER A 14 51.08 15.09 -9.92
C SER A 14 49.88 15.35 -10.85
N SER A 15 49.67 16.64 -11.17
CA SER A 15 49.34 17.23 -12.48
C SER A 15 47.99 16.94 -13.19
N ILE A 16 47.12 17.96 -13.10
CA ILE A 16 46.48 18.73 -14.19
C ILE A 16 46.16 17.99 -15.49
N LEU A 17 44.86 17.88 -15.77
CA LEU A 17 44.28 18.17 -17.09
C LEU A 17 42.95 18.90 -16.89
N LYS A 18 42.97 20.18 -17.25
CA LYS A 18 41.88 21.13 -17.19
C LYS A 18 41.24 21.16 -18.58
N LEU A 19 39.95 20.86 -18.73
CA LEU A 19 39.16 21.34 -19.86
C LEU A 19 37.65 21.32 -19.54
N ILE A 20 37.12 22.55 -19.52
CA ILE A 20 35.79 23.05 -19.95
C ILE A 20 34.50 22.66 -19.21
N GLY A 21 33.78 23.70 -18.78
CA GLY A 21 32.31 23.74 -18.91
C GLY A 21 31.56 24.13 -17.64
N ALA A 22 31.29 25.43 -17.47
CA ALA A 22 30.33 25.93 -16.48
C ALA A 22 28.92 25.39 -16.74
N LYS A 23 28.23 24.90 -15.69
CA LYS A 23 26.78 25.13 -15.47
C LYS A 23 26.35 24.62 -14.08
N GLY A 24 25.55 25.45 -13.41
CA GLY A 24 25.27 25.41 -11.98
C GLY A 24 24.73 24.10 -11.42
N GLU A 25 25.11 23.87 -10.17
CA GLU A 25 24.53 22.88 -9.28
C GLU A 25 23.03 23.17 -9.15
N LYS A 26 22.20 22.32 -9.75
CA LYS A 26 20.78 22.25 -9.38
C LYS A 26 20.73 21.63 -7.99
N GLU A 27 20.46 22.47 -7.00
CA GLU A 27 20.07 22.06 -5.67
C GLU A 27 18.84 21.14 -5.80
N THR A 28 19.06 19.84 -5.66
CA THR A 28 17.98 18.85 -5.65
C THR A 28 17.26 19.01 -4.32
N ARG A 29 16.29 19.93 -4.28
CA ARG A 29 15.33 20.06 -3.17
C ARG A 29 14.65 18.71 -3.03
N LYS A 30 15.07 17.90 -2.05
CA LYS A 30 14.36 16.68 -1.67
C LYS A 30 12.97 17.15 -1.22
N LYS A 31 11.96 16.97 -2.08
CA LYS A 31 10.57 17.17 -1.69
C LYS A 31 10.34 16.19 -0.55
N GLU A 32 9.99 16.72 0.61
CA GLU A 32 9.47 15.93 1.73
C GLU A 32 8.31 15.08 1.19
N PRO A 33 8.27 13.76 1.45
CA PRO A 33 7.18 12.93 0.97
C PRO A 33 5.89 13.51 1.53
N GLN A 34 4.97 13.89 0.64
CA GLN A 34 3.67 14.36 1.08
C GLN A 34 3.00 13.23 1.89
N PRO A 35 2.34 13.55 3.01
CA PRO A 35 1.55 12.57 3.74
C PRO A 35 0.63 11.83 2.76
N LEU A 36 0.61 10.51 2.86
CA LEU A 36 -0.29 9.68 2.04
C LEU A 36 -1.72 9.99 2.47
N GLU A 37 -2.42 10.82 1.70
CA GLU A 37 -3.85 11.06 1.85
C GLU A 37 -4.60 10.04 1.00
N LEU A 38 -5.39 9.16 1.63
CA LEU A 38 -6.20 8.16 0.94
C LEU A 38 -7.42 8.82 0.29
N LYS A 39 -7.26 9.40 -0.91
CA LYS A 39 -8.33 10.05 -1.69
C LYS A 39 -9.03 9.06 -2.62
N ILE A 40 -9.60 8.01 -2.05
CA ILE A 40 -10.12 6.85 -2.80
C ILE A 40 -11.14 7.27 -3.86
N GLU A 41 -12.04 8.19 -3.52
CA GLU A 41 -13.07 8.70 -4.43
C GLU A 41 -12.53 9.54 -5.60
N GLN A 42 -11.28 10.04 -5.51
CA GLN A 42 -10.63 10.79 -6.59
C GLN A 42 -9.76 9.91 -7.47
N GLU A 43 -9.24 8.81 -6.91
CA GLU A 43 -8.35 7.89 -7.61
C GLU A 43 -9.11 6.81 -8.41
N LEU A 44 -10.33 6.49 -8.00
CA LEU A 44 -11.15 5.46 -8.63
C LEU A 44 -12.24 6.05 -9.53
N PRO A 45 -12.67 5.32 -10.58
CA PRO A 45 -13.86 5.69 -11.35
C PRO A 45 -15.10 5.75 -10.45
N GLN A 46 -16.02 6.67 -10.73
CA GLN A 46 -17.26 6.84 -9.95
C GLN A 46 -18.16 5.59 -9.92
N SER A 47 -18.01 4.68 -10.89
CA SER A 47 -18.74 3.41 -10.93
C SER A 47 -18.02 2.26 -10.23
N ALA A 48 -16.85 2.50 -9.65
CA ALA A 48 -16.10 1.46 -8.95
C ALA A 48 -16.86 1.06 -7.68
N LYS A 49 -16.94 -0.25 -7.44
CA LYS A 49 -17.41 -0.80 -6.17
C LYS A 49 -16.20 -1.23 -5.36
N CYS A 50 -16.11 -0.75 -4.13
CA CYS A 50 -15.04 -1.14 -3.23
C CYS A 50 -15.38 -2.47 -2.54
N LEU A 51 -14.34 -3.26 -2.27
CA LEU A 51 -14.46 -4.53 -1.57
C LEU A 51 -13.61 -4.46 -0.31
N MET A 52 -14.14 -4.99 0.79
CA MET A 52 -13.37 -5.22 1.99
C MET A 52 -12.43 -6.41 1.76
N ASP A 53 -11.34 -6.49 2.53
CA ASP A 53 -10.36 -7.57 2.42
C ASP A 53 -10.99 -8.94 2.66
N CYS A 54 -11.98 -9.02 3.56
CA CYS A 54 -12.72 -10.23 3.85
C CYS A 54 -13.60 -10.70 2.66
N GLU A 55 -14.10 -9.78 1.85
CA GLU A 55 -14.89 -10.10 0.65
C GLU A 55 -13.99 -10.50 -0.51
N ALA A 56 -12.86 -9.80 -0.64
CA ALA A 56 -11.82 -10.19 -1.57
C ALA A 56 -11.27 -11.59 -1.22
N ALA A 57 -11.14 -11.93 0.07
CA ALA A 57 -10.76 -13.26 0.51
C ALA A 57 -11.74 -14.34 0.01
N ASP A 58 -13.05 -14.15 0.23
CA ASP A 58 -14.09 -15.08 -0.23
C ASP A 58 -14.06 -15.29 -1.75
N ILE A 59 -13.96 -14.18 -2.51
CA ILE A 59 -13.92 -14.23 -3.98
C ILE A 59 -12.65 -14.95 -4.46
N LEU A 60 -11.48 -14.58 -3.93
CA LEU A 60 -10.21 -15.19 -4.33
C LEU A 60 -10.15 -16.68 -3.94
N GLN A 61 -10.75 -17.06 -2.82
CA GLN A 61 -10.84 -18.47 -2.42
C GLN A 61 -11.74 -19.27 -3.37
N GLY A 62 -12.89 -18.74 -3.78
CA GLY A 62 -13.73 -19.36 -4.82
C GLY A 62 -13.02 -19.48 -6.17
N ILE A 63 -12.23 -18.47 -6.56
CA ILE A 63 -11.41 -18.53 -7.79
C ILE A 63 -10.30 -19.59 -7.64
N GLN A 64 -9.66 -19.68 -6.47
CA GLN A 64 -8.59 -20.65 -6.21
C GLN A 64 -9.07 -22.10 -6.45
N GLU A 65 -10.30 -22.42 -6.06
CA GLU A 65 -10.91 -23.74 -6.28
C GLU A 65 -11.04 -24.07 -7.77
N GLN A 66 -11.40 -23.09 -8.60
CA GLN A 66 -11.47 -23.23 -10.05
C GLN A 66 -10.08 -23.30 -10.69
N ILE A 67 -9.14 -22.49 -10.20
CA ILE A 67 -7.76 -22.45 -10.68
C ILE A 67 -7.06 -23.80 -10.48
N ILE A 68 -7.32 -24.51 -9.37
CA ILE A 68 -6.75 -25.85 -9.15
C ILE A 68 -7.18 -26.81 -10.26
N LEU A 69 -8.42 -26.71 -10.76
CA LEU A 69 -8.90 -27.50 -11.88
C LEU A 69 -8.22 -27.10 -13.19
N LEU A 70 -8.14 -25.79 -13.47
CA LEU A 70 -7.58 -25.24 -14.70
C LEU A 70 -6.06 -25.44 -14.81
N SER A 71 -5.34 -25.51 -13.69
CA SER A 71 -3.89 -25.70 -13.67
C SER A 71 -3.43 -27.04 -14.25
N LYS A 72 -4.35 -27.99 -14.47
CA LYS A 72 -4.09 -29.23 -15.20
C LYS A 72 -3.86 -29.01 -16.70
N ASP A 73 -4.34 -27.89 -17.24
CA ASP A 73 -4.07 -27.48 -18.62
C ASP A 73 -2.80 -26.60 -18.66
N PRO A 74 -1.70 -27.07 -19.27
CA PRO A 74 -0.44 -26.32 -19.33
C PRO A 74 -0.50 -25.06 -20.20
N THR A 75 -1.56 -24.86 -20.98
CA THR A 75 -1.77 -23.64 -21.79
C THR A 75 -2.31 -22.47 -20.97
N ILE A 76 -2.92 -22.76 -19.81
CA ILE A 76 -3.49 -21.76 -18.91
C ILE A 76 -2.40 -21.27 -17.96
N LYS A 77 -2.11 -19.96 -18.01
CA LYS A 77 -1.11 -19.33 -17.14
C LYS A 77 -1.80 -18.53 -16.05
N ILE A 78 -1.62 -18.93 -14.80
CA ILE A 78 -2.11 -18.21 -13.64
C ILE A 78 -1.17 -17.03 -13.34
N PRO A 79 -1.69 -15.81 -13.15
CA PRO A 79 -0.86 -14.67 -12.79
C PRO A 79 -0.18 -14.84 -11.43
N VAL A 80 1.12 -14.50 -11.34
CA VAL A 80 1.90 -14.55 -10.08
C VAL A 80 1.30 -13.64 -8.98
N SER A 81 0.57 -12.59 -9.38
CA SER A 81 -0.14 -11.71 -8.45
C SER A 81 -1.30 -12.42 -7.74
N PHE A 82 -1.86 -13.49 -8.31
CA PHE A 82 -2.99 -14.20 -7.73
C PHE A 82 -2.64 -14.79 -6.36
N ASP A 83 -1.57 -15.58 -6.28
CA ASP A 83 -1.14 -16.20 -5.03
C ASP A 83 -0.81 -15.16 -3.96
N LYS A 84 -0.19 -14.04 -4.36
CA LYS A 84 0.12 -12.93 -3.45
C LYS A 84 -1.14 -12.24 -2.94
N GLY A 85 -2.11 -12.00 -3.81
CA GLY A 85 -3.41 -11.44 -3.44
C GLY A 85 -4.15 -12.34 -2.46
N LEU A 86 -4.23 -13.64 -2.76
CA LEU A 86 -4.88 -14.62 -1.89
C LEU A 86 -4.19 -14.74 -0.51
N GLN A 87 -2.86 -14.70 -0.48
CA GLN A 87 -2.11 -14.71 0.79
C GLN A 87 -2.30 -13.43 1.60
N TYR A 88 -2.36 -12.28 0.93
CA TYR A 88 -2.60 -11.00 1.58
C TYR A 88 -3.96 -10.99 2.27
N THR A 89 -5.05 -11.29 1.55
CA THR A 89 -6.41 -11.25 2.09
C THR A 89 -6.63 -12.27 3.20
N LYS A 90 -5.98 -13.44 3.14
CA LYS A 90 -6.00 -14.42 4.24
C LYS A 90 -5.37 -13.91 5.54
N ARG A 91 -4.40 -12.99 5.47
CA ARG A 91 -3.73 -12.41 6.63
C ARG A 91 -4.45 -11.19 7.18
N THR A 92 -5.08 -10.42 6.30
CA THR A 92 -5.70 -9.12 6.65
C THR A 92 -7.20 -9.21 6.89
N SER A 93 -7.84 -10.34 6.59
CA SER A 93 -9.26 -10.53 6.88
C SER A 93 -9.52 -10.57 8.38
N HIS A 94 -9.95 -9.43 8.94
CA HIS A 94 -10.35 -9.29 10.34
C HIS A 94 -11.70 -9.93 10.66
N TYR A 95 -12.47 -10.27 9.63
CA TYR A 95 -13.84 -10.73 9.76
C TYR A 95 -14.06 -12.09 9.11
N THR A 96 -14.88 -12.92 9.75
CA THR A 96 -15.24 -14.26 9.27
C THR A 96 -16.58 -14.30 8.52
N ASN A 97 -17.38 -13.24 8.63
CA ASN A 97 -18.67 -13.12 7.95
C ASN A 97 -18.76 -11.79 7.21
N PRO A 98 -18.30 -11.73 5.95
CA PRO A 98 -18.25 -10.48 5.20
C PRO A 98 -19.63 -9.83 5.01
N GLN A 99 -20.68 -10.64 4.82
CA GLN A 99 -22.05 -10.15 4.64
C GLN A 99 -22.58 -9.42 5.89
N SER A 100 -22.28 -9.94 7.07
CA SER A 100 -22.69 -9.31 8.32
C SER A 100 -21.98 -7.98 8.55
N VAL A 101 -20.68 -7.93 8.26
CA VAL A 101 -19.87 -6.70 8.38
C VAL A 101 -20.36 -5.65 7.40
N ARG A 102 -20.54 -6.03 6.13
CA ARG A 102 -21.08 -5.13 5.10
C ARG A 102 -22.40 -4.53 5.54
N LYS A 103 -23.34 -5.36 6.01
CA LYS A 103 -24.64 -4.88 6.50
C LYS A 103 -24.53 -3.88 7.65
N VAL A 104 -23.58 -4.06 8.57
CA VAL A 104 -23.37 -3.14 9.69
C VAL A 104 -22.77 -1.82 9.18
N LEU A 105 -21.70 -1.89 8.39
CA LEU A 105 -20.96 -0.69 7.96
C LEU A 105 -21.68 0.10 6.86
N GLU A 106 -22.49 -0.54 6.02
CA GLU A 106 -23.34 0.14 5.03
C GLU A 106 -24.29 1.14 5.68
N THR A 107 -24.60 1.01 6.98
CA THR A 107 -25.41 2.01 7.69
C THR A 107 -24.73 3.38 7.76
N LEU A 108 -23.40 3.44 7.62
CA LEU A 108 -22.61 4.69 7.60
C LEU A 108 -22.90 5.53 6.35
N THR A 109 -23.37 4.92 5.26
CA THR A 109 -23.77 5.65 4.04
C THR A 109 -24.87 6.68 4.31
N LYS A 110 -25.72 6.45 5.33
CA LYS A 110 -26.75 7.40 5.77
C LYS A 110 -26.18 8.71 6.30
N TYR A 111 -24.90 8.70 6.69
CA TYR A 111 -24.16 9.86 7.18
C TYR A 111 -23.18 10.42 6.15
N GLY A 112 -23.28 9.97 4.89
CA GLY A 112 -22.44 10.48 3.79
C GLY A 112 -21.08 9.78 3.65
N VAL A 113 -20.82 8.71 4.40
CA VAL A 113 -19.61 7.91 4.25
C VAL A 113 -19.70 7.08 2.98
N SER A 114 -18.71 7.21 2.10
CA SER A 114 -18.63 6.49 0.82
C SER A 114 -18.26 5.02 0.99
N ASP A 115 -18.49 4.21 -0.05
CA ASP A 115 -18.15 2.78 -0.06
C ASP A 115 -16.62 2.55 0.05
N GLY A 116 -15.81 3.45 -0.52
CA GLY A 116 -14.36 3.43 -0.39
C GLY A 116 -13.90 3.68 1.04
N GLU A 117 -14.46 4.71 1.69
CA GLU A 117 -14.16 5.03 3.09
C GLU A 117 -14.62 3.93 4.06
N ILE A 118 -15.80 3.35 3.81
CA ILE A 118 -16.28 2.17 4.54
C ILE A 118 -15.26 1.03 4.42
N SER A 119 -14.72 0.79 3.23
CA SER A 119 -13.73 -0.27 3.00
C SER A 119 -12.43 -0.01 3.75
N VAL A 120 -11.97 1.25 3.84
CA VAL A 120 -10.81 1.62 4.68
C VAL A 120 -11.07 1.34 6.15
N ILE A 121 -12.20 1.82 6.68
CA ILE A 121 -12.55 1.64 8.08
C ILE A 121 -12.64 0.15 8.42
N ALA A 122 -13.29 -0.63 7.56
CA ALA A 122 -13.40 -2.09 7.73
C ALA A 122 -12.04 -2.78 7.76
N ASN A 123 -11.14 -2.42 6.82
CA ASN A 123 -9.88 -3.11 6.67
C ASN A 123 -8.86 -2.70 7.75
N VAL A 124 -8.85 -1.43 8.16
CA VAL A 124 -7.87 -0.92 9.13
C VAL A 124 -8.31 -1.16 10.58
N CYS A 125 -9.62 -1.28 10.83
CA CYS A 125 -10.19 -1.50 12.18
C CYS A 125 -9.72 -0.46 13.22
N PRO A 126 -9.90 0.86 12.98
CA PRO A 126 -9.50 1.88 13.93
C PRO A 126 -10.27 1.74 15.26
N GLU A 127 -9.58 1.96 16.38
CA GLU A 127 -10.14 1.86 17.73
C GLU A 127 -10.60 3.22 18.27
N THR A 128 -10.09 4.31 17.69
CA THR A 128 -10.40 5.68 18.13
C THR A 128 -10.90 6.55 16.99
N THR A 129 -11.66 7.60 17.34
CA THR A 129 -12.10 8.61 16.37
C THR A 129 -10.93 9.34 15.73
N ASP A 130 -9.85 9.57 16.46
CA ASP A 130 -8.66 10.25 15.94
C ASP A 130 -7.97 9.42 14.84
N GLU A 131 -7.92 8.09 14.99
CA GLU A 131 -7.45 7.18 13.94
C GLU A 131 -8.36 7.20 12.72
N VAL A 132 -9.69 7.15 12.91
CA VAL A 132 -10.66 7.26 11.81
C VAL A 132 -10.40 8.55 11.02
N PHE A 133 -10.27 9.67 11.72
CA PHE A 133 -10.06 10.96 11.09
C PHE A 133 -8.66 11.14 10.47
N ALA A 134 -7.66 10.41 10.95
CA ALA A 134 -6.33 10.36 10.33
C ALA A 134 -6.35 9.55 9.02
N LEU A 135 -7.11 8.45 8.99
CA LEU A 135 -7.24 7.56 7.83
C LEU A 135 -8.19 8.12 6.77
N VAL A 136 -9.27 8.76 7.21
CA VAL A 136 -10.34 9.31 6.37
C VAL A 136 -10.56 10.78 6.72
N PRO A 137 -9.68 11.69 6.26
CA PRO A 137 -9.75 13.11 6.63
C PRO A 137 -11.04 13.81 6.18
N SER A 138 -11.71 13.31 5.13
CA SER A 138 -13.00 13.79 4.64
C SER A 138 -14.13 13.69 5.65
N LEU A 139 -14.01 12.87 6.69
CA LEU A 139 -15.00 12.77 7.77
C LEU A 139 -14.80 13.80 8.88
N LYS A 140 -13.69 14.55 8.88
CA LYS A 140 -13.52 15.68 9.80
C LYS A 140 -14.48 16.78 9.38
N VAL A 141 -15.39 17.16 10.28
CA VAL A 141 -16.17 18.39 10.14
C VAL A 141 -15.24 19.55 10.49
N GLU A 142 -15.08 20.51 9.59
CA GLU A 142 -14.42 21.80 9.88
C GLU A 142 -15.25 22.66 10.86
#